data_AF-A0AAV2ISZ7-F1
#
_entry.id   AF-A0AAV2ISZ7-F1
#
_cell.length_a   1.000
_cell.length_b   1.000
_cell.length_c   1.000
_cell.angle_alpha   90.00
_cell.angle_beta   90.00
_cell.angle_gamma   90.00
#
_symmetry.space_group_name_H-M   'P 1'
#
loop_
_entity.id
_entity.type
_entity.pdbx_description
1 polymer ?
#
loop_
_entity_poly.entity_id
_entity_poly.type
_entity_poly.pdbx_seq_one_letter_code
_entity_poly.pdbx_strand_id
1 'polypeptide(L)'
;MDMTQLEAFLTAQTKKKEGALSDELAAALRKFWKANKIKIHDSIVSQTMWGNTLEKVAWRVDLKTQSRNAEQINSPSAIMELHIGDNLNKAKGPEVVRFELDEVKVTQMLNSMQDIEAQINKFTKK
;
A
#
# COMPACT_ATOMS: atom_id res chain seq x y z
N MET A 1 10.66 -6.20 12.01
CA MET A 1 11.92 -6.16 12.78
C MET A 1 12.91 -5.26 12.06
N ASP A 2 13.42 -4.22 12.70
CA ASP A 2 14.50 -3.41 12.14
C ASP A 2 15.87 -4.07 12.33
N MET A 3 16.93 -3.49 11.75
CA MET A 3 18.26 -4.10 11.81
C MET A 3 18.79 -4.12 13.27
N THR A 4 18.52 -3.08 14.04
CA THR A 4 18.95 -2.96 15.44
C THR A 4 18.33 -4.05 16.31
N GLN A 5 17.05 -4.35 16.10
CA GLN A 5 16.34 -5.43 16.78
C GLN A 5 16.88 -6.81 16.40
N LEU A 6 17.25 -7.02 15.12
CA LEU A 6 17.88 -8.26 14.69
C LEU A 6 19.25 -8.45 15.36
N GLU A 7 20.08 -7.40 15.41
CA GLU A 7 21.38 -7.43 16.07
C GLU A 7 21.26 -7.79 17.56
N ALA A 8 20.31 -7.16 18.25
CA ALA A 8 20.02 -7.46 19.64
C ALA A 8 19.57 -8.93 19.83
N PHE A 9 18.71 -9.43 18.95
CA PHE A 9 18.25 -10.82 18.98
C PHE A 9 19.41 -11.80 18.75
N LEU A 10 20.21 -11.61 17.71
CA LEU A 10 21.34 -12.49 17.40
C LEU A 10 22.37 -12.49 18.53
N THR A 11 22.67 -11.33 19.10
CA THR A 11 23.58 -11.19 20.26
C THR A 11 23.06 -11.93 21.49
N ALA A 12 21.75 -11.91 21.72
CA ALA A 12 21.15 -12.67 22.82
C ALA A 12 21.22 -14.19 22.58
N GLN A 13 21.12 -14.65 21.34
CA GLN A 13 21.15 -16.07 20.97
C GLN A 13 22.57 -16.66 20.98
N THR A 14 23.59 -15.88 20.62
CA THR A 14 25.00 -16.34 20.68
C THR A 14 25.53 -16.40 22.12
N LYS A 15 24.96 -15.62 23.05
CA LYS A 15 25.38 -15.58 24.48
C LYS A 15 24.66 -16.57 25.40
N LYS A 16 23.76 -17.42 24.88
CA LYS A 16 23.05 -18.41 25.70
C LYS A 16 24.01 -19.49 26.21
N LYS A 17 23.81 -19.93 27.47
CA LYS A 17 24.64 -20.98 28.10
C LYS A 17 24.40 -22.39 27.54
N GLU A 18 23.19 -22.64 27.02
CA GLU A 18 22.82 -23.89 26.35
C GLU A 18 22.18 -23.57 25.00
N GLY A 19 22.55 -24.33 23.97
CA GLY A 19 22.01 -24.15 22.61
C GLY A 19 22.41 -22.82 21.96
N ALA A 20 23.59 -22.29 22.29
CA ALA A 20 24.10 -21.07 21.69
C ALA A 20 24.17 -21.21 20.16
N LEU A 21 23.68 -20.19 19.46
CA LEU A 21 23.86 -20.11 18.03
C LEU A 21 25.36 -19.89 17.73
N SER A 22 25.94 -20.64 16.79
CA SER A 22 27.32 -20.38 16.38
C SER A 22 27.45 -19.02 15.68
N ASP A 23 28.62 -18.39 15.80
CA ASP A 23 28.86 -17.09 15.17
C ASP A 23 28.72 -17.15 13.64
N GLU A 24 29.07 -18.28 13.03
CA GLU A 24 28.89 -18.52 11.60
C GLU A 24 27.41 -18.54 11.20
N LEU A 25 26.55 -19.22 11.98
CA LEU A 25 25.11 -19.22 11.76
C LEU A 25 24.49 -17.84 11.99
N ALA A 26 24.96 -17.10 13.00
CA ALA A 26 24.52 -15.73 13.25
C ALA A 26 24.88 -14.80 12.08
N ALA A 27 26.08 -14.93 11.53
CA ALA A 27 26.51 -14.18 10.35
C ALA A 27 25.70 -14.54 9.10
N ALA A 28 25.40 -15.83 8.91
CA ALA A 28 24.55 -16.30 7.82
C ALA A 28 23.11 -15.74 7.92
N LEU A 29 22.50 -15.77 9.11
CA LEU A 29 21.16 -15.21 9.36
C LEU A 29 21.13 -13.70 9.16
N ARG A 30 22.16 -12.97 9.61
CA ARG A 30 22.30 -11.54 9.38
C ARG A 30 22.36 -11.20 7.89
N LYS A 31 23.16 -11.95 7.13
CA LYS A 31 23.25 -11.80 5.67
C LYS A 31 21.93 -12.13 4.97
N PHE A 32 21.28 -13.22 5.38
CA PHE A 32 19.98 -13.63 4.85
C PHE A 32 18.92 -12.55 5.08
N TRP A 33 18.81 -12.02 6.30
CA TRP A 33 17.85 -10.96 6.61
C TRP A 33 18.12 -9.70 5.80
N LYS A 34 19.39 -9.26 5.73
CA LYS A 34 19.76 -8.06 4.96
C LYS A 34 19.41 -8.21 3.47
N ALA A 35 19.65 -9.39 2.89
CA ALA A 35 19.37 -9.65 1.49
C ALA A 35 17.86 -9.81 1.19
N ASN A 36 17.08 -10.34 2.13
CA ASN A 36 15.67 -10.70 1.90
C ASN A 36 14.67 -9.83 2.65
N LYS A 37 15.11 -8.76 3.33
CA LYS A 37 14.25 -7.89 4.15
C LYS A 37 12.95 -7.48 3.43
N ILE A 38 13.06 -7.05 2.18
CA ILE A 38 11.93 -6.60 1.37
C ILE A 38 10.97 -7.78 1.11
N LYS A 39 11.49 -8.93 0.64
CA LYS A 39 10.67 -10.13 0.38
C LYS A 39 9.97 -10.65 1.64
N ILE A 40 10.66 -10.63 2.78
CA ILE A 40 10.08 -11.04 4.07
C ILE A 40 8.98 -10.07 4.48
N HIS A 41 9.22 -8.76 4.38
CA HIS A 41 8.22 -7.73 4.62
C HIS A 41 6.99 -7.95 3.74
N ASP A 42 7.18 -8.10 2.42
CA ASP A 42 6.09 -8.27 1.47
C ASP A 42 5.31 -9.57 1.73
N SER A 43 6.00 -10.65 2.10
CA SER A 43 5.37 -11.90 2.50
C SER A 43 4.50 -11.71 3.74
N ILE A 44 5.02 -11.04 4.78
CA ILE A 44 4.25 -10.76 6.01
C ILE A 44 3.05 -9.88 5.69
N VAL A 45 3.24 -8.77 4.99
CA VAL A 45 2.16 -7.86 4.57
C VAL A 45 1.09 -8.62 3.82
N SER A 46 1.45 -9.48 2.88
CA SER A 46 0.48 -10.29 2.13
C SER A 46 -0.29 -11.30 2.97
N GLN A 47 0.28 -11.76 4.10
CA GLN A 47 -0.37 -12.70 5.02
C GLN A 47 -1.20 -11.98 6.09
N THR A 48 -0.84 -10.74 6.43
CA THR A 48 -1.48 -9.97 7.52
C THR A 48 -2.52 -8.98 7.01
N MET A 49 -2.51 -8.62 5.73
CA MET A 49 -3.51 -7.74 5.13
C MET A 49 -4.79 -8.53 4.88
N TRP A 50 -5.90 -8.07 5.46
CA TRP A 50 -7.23 -8.60 5.17
C TRP A 50 -7.89 -7.77 4.07
N GLY A 51 -8.28 -8.41 2.98
CA GLY A 51 -9.05 -7.80 1.90
C GLY A 51 -8.23 -7.32 0.69
N ASN A 52 -8.86 -6.48 -0.12
CA ASN A 52 -8.32 -6.04 -1.41
C ASN A 52 -7.21 -4.99 -1.26
N THR A 53 -6.46 -4.75 -2.34
CA THR A 53 -5.45 -3.67 -2.41
C THR A 53 -5.67 -2.82 -3.64
N LEU A 54 -5.49 -1.52 -3.49
CA LEU A 54 -5.46 -0.59 -4.61
C LEU A 54 -4.09 -0.66 -5.28
N GLU A 55 -4.02 -1.29 -6.45
CA GLU A 55 -2.77 -1.54 -7.18
C GLU A 55 -2.39 -0.38 -8.09
N LYS A 56 -3.39 0.25 -8.71
CA LYS A 56 -3.19 1.35 -9.66
C LYS A 56 -4.36 2.32 -9.64
N VAL A 57 -4.02 3.60 -9.80
CA VAL A 57 -4.97 4.69 -10.07
C VAL A 57 -4.57 5.31 -11.41
N ALA A 58 -5.50 5.37 -12.34
CA ALA A 58 -5.37 6.11 -13.59
C ALA A 58 -6.55 7.08 -13.71
N TRP A 59 -6.31 8.24 -14.31
CA TRP A 59 -7.37 9.22 -14.50
C TRP A 59 -7.11 10.03 -15.76
N ARG A 60 -8.18 10.61 -16.28
CA ARG A 60 -8.12 11.66 -17.31
C ARG A 60 -9.24 12.66 -17.07
N VAL A 61 -9.05 13.88 -17.55
CA VAL A 61 -10.06 14.93 -17.53
C VAL A 61 -10.53 15.19 -18.94
N ASP A 62 -11.82 14.99 -19.16
CA ASP A 62 -12.49 15.21 -20.42
C ASP A 62 -13.38 16.45 -20.31
N LEU A 63 -13.61 17.15 -21.43
CA LEU A 63 -14.59 18.22 -21.52
C LEU A 63 -15.87 17.66 -22.10
N LYS A 64 -17.00 17.82 -21.40
CA LYS A 64 -18.30 17.43 -21.96
C LYS A 64 -18.69 18.40 -23.06
N THR A 65 -18.78 17.90 -24.29
CA THR A 65 -19.28 18.68 -25.43
C THR A 65 -20.80 18.64 -25.49
N GLN A 66 -21.39 19.78 -25.87
CA GLN A 66 -22.82 20.03 -25.93
C GLN A 66 -23.57 19.08 -26.91
N SER A 67 -24.77 18.63 -26.54
CA SER A 67 -25.77 18.13 -27.50
C SER A 67 -26.65 19.30 -27.95
N ARG A 68 -27.17 19.27 -29.19
CA ARG A 68 -27.78 20.41 -29.93
C ARG A 68 -28.83 21.27 -29.18
N ASN A 69 -29.36 20.85 -28.03
CA ASN A 69 -30.51 21.47 -27.35
C ASN A 69 -30.31 21.86 -25.86
N ALA A 70 -29.10 21.98 -25.30
CA ALA A 70 -28.93 22.32 -23.87
C ALA A 70 -27.87 23.42 -23.60
N GLU A 71 -28.19 24.40 -22.73
CA GLU A 71 -27.41 25.63 -22.46
C GLU A 71 -26.11 25.47 -21.63
N GLN A 72 -25.70 24.25 -21.24
CA GLN A 72 -24.48 24.08 -20.43
C GLN A 72 -23.23 23.83 -21.28
N ILE A 73 -22.31 24.77 -21.20
CA ILE A 73 -21.05 24.87 -21.96
C ILE A 73 -19.92 24.23 -21.14
N ASN A 74 -19.20 23.28 -21.75
CA ASN A 74 -17.82 22.87 -21.40
C ASN A 74 -17.52 22.58 -19.92
N SER A 75 -18.36 21.79 -19.23
CA SER A 75 -18.00 21.35 -17.88
C SER A 75 -16.90 20.27 -17.92
N PRO A 76 -15.77 20.47 -17.20
CA PRO A 76 -14.75 19.44 -17.08
C PRO A 76 -15.27 18.29 -16.23
N SER A 77 -14.95 17.07 -16.63
CA SER A 77 -15.28 15.85 -15.90
C SER A 77 -14.09 14.92 -15.83
N ALA A 78 -13.82 14.39 -14.64
CA ALA A 78 -12.74 13.45 -14.41
C ALA A 78 -13.25 12.01 -14.52
N ILE A 79 -12.65 11.22 -15.39
CA ILE A 79 -12.85 9.78 -15.45
C ILE A 79 -11.72 9.13 -14.66
N MET A 80 -12.06 8.44 -13.58
CA MET A 80 -11.13 7.69 -12.76
C MET A 80 -11.23 6.20 -13.02
N GLU A 81 -10.10 5.53 -12.99
CA GLU A 81 -9.94 4.09 -13.11
C GLU A 81 -9.09 3.57 -11.96
N LEU A 82 -9.65 2.66 -11.16
CA LEU A 82 -8.99 2.01 -10.03
C LEU A 82 -8.80 0.53 -10.34
N HIS A 83 -7.59 0.02 -10.12
CA HIS A 83 -7.29 -1.41 -10.23
C HIS A 83 -7.21 -1.97 -8.83
N ILE A 84 -8.13 -2.88 -8.51
CA ILE A 84 -8.31 -3.46 -7.19
C ILE A 84 -7.88 -4.91 -7.25
N GLY A 85 -6.75 -5.22 -6.62
CA GLY A 85 -6.24 -6.59 -6.49
C GLY A 85 -6.89 -7.33 -5.33
N ASP A 86 -7.15 -8.62 -5.51
CA ASP A 86 -7.57 -9.52 -4.44
C ASP A 86 -6.33 -10.18 -3.81
N ASN A 87 -6.00 -9.79 -2.58
CA ASN A 87 -4.84 -10.38 -1.88
C ASN A 87 -5.05 -11.86 -1.53
N LEU A 88 -6.29 -12.32 -1.42
CA LEU A 88 -6.64 -13.71 -1.10
C LEU A 88 -6.62 -14.59 -2.35
N ASN A 89 -6.92 -14.03 -3.53
CA ASN A 89 -6.89 -14.73 -4.81
C ASN A 89 -6.03 -14.02 -5.86
N LYS A 90 -4.70 -14.07 -5.70
CA LYS A 90 -3.73 -13.48 -6.65
C LYS A 90 -3.80 -14.03 -8.08
N ALA A 91 -4.47 -15.16 -8.29
CA ALA A 91 -4.69 -15.72 -9.63
C ALA A 91 -5.83 -15.01 -10.39
N LYS A 92 -6.73 -14.35 -9.66
CA LYS A 92 -7.76 -13.49 -10.24
C LYS A 92 -7.09 -12.14 -10.53
N GLY A 93 -7.04 -11.76 -11.81
CA GLY A 93 -6.51 -10.45 -12.20
C GLY A 93 -7.26 -9.30 -11.53
N PRO A 94 -6.70 -8.07 -11.55
CA PRO A 94 -7.27 -6.94 -10.84
C PRO A 94 -8.68 -6.61 -11.37
N GLU A 95 -9.58 -6.31 -10.44
CA GLU A 95 -10.89 -5.76 -10.73
C GLU A 95 -10.72 -4.28 -11.10
N VAL A 96 -11.25 -3.88 -12.26
CA VAL A 96 -11.13 -2.51 -12.75
C VAL A 96 -12.45 -1.77 -12.51
N VAL A 97 -12.41 -0.77 -11.63
CA VAL A 97 -13.56 0.08 -11.30
C VAL A 97 -13.38 1.43 -11.99
N ARG A 98 -14.37 1.84 -12.79
CA ARG A 98 -14.37 3.12 -13.50
C ARG A 98 -15.57 3.95 -13.09
N PHE A 99 -15.33 5.21 -12.80
CA PHE A 99 -16.39 6.15 -12.44
C PHE A 99 -16.02 7.58 -12.82
N GLU A 100 -17.03 8.42 -12.84
CA GLU A 100 -16.95 9.79 -13.30
C GLU A 100 -17.19 10.75 -12.12
N LEU A 101 -16.34 11.77 -12.01
CA LEU A 101 -16.41 12.78 -10.97
C LEU A 101 -16.47 14.18 -11.58
N ASP A 102 -17.35 15.00 -11.04
CA ASP A 102 -17.34 16.45 -11.24
C ASP A 102 -16.39 17.12 -10.21
N GLU A 103 -16.11 18.41 -10.41
CA GLU A 103 -15.23 19.19 -9.55
C GLU A 103 -15.60 19.12 -8.06
N VAL A 104 -16.91 19.14 -7.76
CA VAL A 104 -17.42 19.08 -6.39
C VAL A 104 -17.09 17.74 -5.75
N LYS A 105 -17.34 16.64 -6.46
CA LYS A 105 -17.04 15.28 -5.96
C LYS A 105 -15.54 15.04 -5.82
N VAL A 106 -14.71 15.52 -6.74
CA VAL A 106 -13.25 15.44 -6.62
C VAL A 106 -12.79 16.17 -5.34
N THR A 107 -13.32 17.36 -5.10
CA THR A 107 -12.98 18.15 -3.91
C THR A 107 -13.40 17.43 -2.61
N GLN A 108 -14.61 16.86 -2.58
CA GLN A 108 -15.09 16.07 -1.43
C GLN A 108 -14.23 14.83 -1.18
N MET A 109 -13.79 14.15 -2.24
CA MET A 109 -12.90 13.01 -2.15
C MET A 109 -11.54 13.39 -1.57
N LEU A 110 -10.96 14.51 -2.02
CA LEU A 110 -9.67 15.01 -1.50
C LEU A 110 -9.75 15.37 -0.02
N ASN A 111 -10.82 16.03 0.42
CA ASN A 111 -11.04 16.33 1.83
C ASN A 111 -11.14 15.04 2.67
N SER A 112 -11.88 14.05 2.16
CA SER A 112 -12.02 12.75 2.84
C SER A 112 -10.67 12.02 2.96
N MET A 113 -9.83 12.09 1.92
CA MET A 113 -8.47 11.53 1.95
C MET A 113 -7.58 12.24 2.98
N GLN A 114 -7.68 13.56 3.07
CA GLN A 114 -6.93 14.36 4.05
C GLN A 114 -7.32 14.00 5.49
N ASP A 115 -8.62 13.78 5.75
CA ASP A 115 -9.10 13.34 7.07
C ASP A 115 -8.57 11.95 7.43
N ILE A 116 -8.59 11.01 6.48
CA ILE A 116 -8.02 9.67 6.67
C ILE A 116 -6.51 9.75 6.97
N GLU A 117 -5.77 10.56 6.21
CA GLU A 117 -4.34 10.77 6.43
C GLU A 117 -4.08 11.35 7.83
N ALA A 118 -4.85 12.37 8.24
CA ALA A 118 -4.74 12.97 9.57
C ALA A 118 -4.99 11.94 10.68
N GLN A 119 -6.00 11.06 10.51
CA GLN A 119 -6.27 9.98 11.46
C GLN A 119 -5.14 8.97 11.52
N ILE A 120 -4.62 8.50 10.39
CA ILE A 120 -3.49 7.56 10.36
C ILE A 120 -2.29 8.17 11.07
N ASN A 121 -1.93 9.41 10.74
CA ASN A 121 -0.81 10.14 11.33
C ASN A 121 -0.93 10.32 12.84
N LYS A 122 -2.15 10.39 13.39
CA LYS A 122 -2.38 10.42 14.85
C LYS A 122 -1.88 9.13 15.53
N PHE A 123 -1.97 7.99 14.85
CA PHE A 123 -1.55 6.68 15.40
C PHE A 123 -0.12 6.28 15.01
N THR A 124 0.45 6.85 13.95
CA THR A 124 1.83 6.57 13.51
C THR A 124 2.88 7.54 14.04
N LYS A 125 2.50 8.73 14.54
CA LYS A 125 3.43 9.60 15.27
C LYS A 125 3.78 8.97 16.64
N LYS A 126 4.89 8.25 16.66
CA LYS A 126 5.70 8.00 17.87
C LYS A 126 6.59 9.20 18.16
#